data_AF-A0A3B8W9G8-F1
#
_entry.id   AF-A0A3B8W9G8-F1
#
_cell.length_a   1.000
_cell.length_b   1.000
_cell.length_c   1.000
_cell.angle_alpha   90.00
_cell.angle_beta   90.00
_cell.angle_gamma   90.00
#
_symmetry.space_group_name_H-M   'P 1'
#
loop_
_entity.id
_entity.type
_entity.pdbx_description
1 polymer ?
#
loop_
_entity_poly.entity_id
_entity_poly.type
_entity_poly.pdbx_seq_one_letter_code
_entity_poly.pdbx_strand_id
1 'polypeptide(L)'
;MKQLLHLMIHSLYSNKEIFLRELISNASDAEDKLRFAALKDDKLYESDSDLRIRLDYDKDAGTITIADNGIGMNRDDVIANLGTIAKSGTAEFLKQLSGDEKKDSKLIGQFGVGF
;
A
#
# COMPACT_ATOMS: atom_id res chain seq x y z
N MET A 1 -19.30 -7.88 0.04
CA MET A 1 -18.05 -8.06 0.81
C MET A 1 -17.23 -9.27 0.36
N LYS A 2 -17.74 -10.51 0.40
CA LYS A 2 -16.94 -11.72 0.06
C LYS A 2 -16.37 -11.76 -1.39
N GLN A 3 -17.06 -11.21 -2.38
CA GLN A 3 -16.60 -11.21 -3.78
C GLN A 3 -15.42 -10.25 -4.06
N LEU A 4 -15.29 -9.16 -3.31
CA LEU A 4 -14.26 -8.14 -3.55
C LEU A 4 -12.90 -8.61 -3.04
N LEU A 5 -12.88 -9.13 -1.80
CA LEU A 5 -11.71 -9.77 -1.21
C LEU A 5 -11.24 -10.94 -2.08
N HIS A 6 -12.18 -11.77 -2.54
CA HIS A 6 -11.89 -12.91 -3.41
C HIS A 6 -11.25 -12.49 -4.74
N LEU A 7 -11.63 -11.34 -5.29
CA LEU A 7 -11.09 -10.85 -6.54
C LEU A 7 -9.75 -10.13 -6.36
N MET A 8 -9.57 -9.29 -5.33
CA MET A 8 -8.25 -8.73 -4.98
C MET A 8 -7.23 -9.85 -4.79
N ILE A 9 -7.63 -10.90 -4.07
CA ILE A 9 -6.89 -12.14 -3.96
C ILE A 9 -6.64 -12.70 -5.38
N HIS A 10 -7.64 -13.02 -6.20
CA HIS A 10 -7.37 -13.68 -7.49
C HIS A 10 -6.63 -12.84 -8.56
N SER A 11 -6.81 -11.51 -8.62
CA SER A 11 -6.10 -10.64 -9.57
C SER A 11 -4.62 -10.45 -9.22
N LEU A 12 -4.26 -10.54 -7.93
CA LEU A 12 -2.87 -10.53 -7.46
C LEU A 12 -2.18 -11.89 -7.65
N TYR A 13 -2.92 -12.97 -7.92
CA TYR A 13 -2.37 -14.33 -7.90
C TYR A 13 -1.65 -14.75 -9.18
N SER A 14 -1.69 -13.94 -10.24
CA SER A 14 -0.82 -14.17 -11.40
C SER A 14 0.65 -13.91 -11.05
N ASN A 15 0.92 -12.94 -10.16
CA ASN A 15 2.25 -12.48 -9.75
C ASN A 15 2.22 -12.13 -8.26
N LYS A 16 2.32 -13.16 -7.41
CA LYS A 16 2.18 -13.04 -5.95
C LYS A 16 3.23 -12.14 -5.30
N GLU A 17 4.31 -11.81 -6.01
CA GLU A 17 5.39 -10.92 -5.58
C GLU A 17 5.04 -9.43 -5.70
N ILE A 18 3.95 -9.07 -6.38
CA ILE A 18 3.57 -7.66 -6.62
C ILE A 18 3.29 -6.91 -5.32
N PHE A 19 2.71 -7.55 -4.30
CA PHE A 19 2.43 -6.87 -3.02
C PHE A 19 3.68 -6.25 -2.41
N LEU A 20 4.85 -6.90 -2.53
CA LEU A 20 6.09 -6.40 -1.98
C LEU A 20 6.53 -5.13 -2.71
N ARG A 21 6.35 -5.07 -4.03
CA ARG A 21 6.60 -3.85 -4.82
C ARG A 21 5.71 -2.70 -4.36
N GLU A 22 4.40 -2.96 -4.21
CA GLU A 22 3.45 -1.91 -3.82
C GLU A 22 3.72 -1.38 -2.41
N LEU A 23 4.02 -2.27 -1.45
CA LEU A 23 4.31 -1.87 -0.07
C LEU A 23 5.64 -1.10 0.03
N ILE A 24 6.68 -1.49 -0.71
CA ILE A 24 7.93 -0.73 -0.78
C ILE A 24 7.69 0.65 -1.43
N SER A 25 6.88 0.73 -2.48
CA SER A 25 6.53 2.01 -3.11
C SER A 25 5.82 2.95 -2.13
N ASN A 26 4.85 2.43 -1.36
CA ASN A 26 4.13 3.20 -0.36
C ASN A 26 5.05 3.71 0.76
N ALA A 27 5.99 2.88 1.20
CA ALA A 27 6.99 3.25 2.20
C ALA A 27 7.93 4.35 1.68
N SER A 28 8.41 4.24 0.43
CA SER A 28 9.21 5.29 -0.21
C SER A 28 8.47 6.62 -0.30
N ASP A 29 7.19 6.60 -0.68
CA ASP A 29 6.36 7.81 -0.73
C ASP A 29 6.18 8.44 0.67
N ALA A 30 6.12 7.62 1.73
CA ALA A 30 6.02 8.11 3.11
C ALA A 30 7.31 8.80 3.57
N GLU A 31 8.47 8.25 3.22
CA GLU A 31 9.78 8.85 3.48
C GLU A 31 9.96 10.17 2.71
N ASP A 32 9.59 10.22 1.42
CA ASP A 32 9.69 11.43 0.62
C ASP A 32 8.76 12.55 1.14
N LYS A 33 7.54 12.20 1.58
CA LYS A 33 6.63 13.15 2.23
C LYS A 33 7.22 13.71 3.51
N LEU A 34 7.82 12.86 4.35
CA LEU A 34 8.49 13.30 5.58
C LEU A 34 9.64 14.25 5.24
N ARG A 35 10.48 13.87 4.28
CA ARG A 35 11.60 14.69 3.83
C ARG A 35 11.16 16.06 3.33
N PHE A 36 10.08 16.12 2.56
CA PHE A 36 9.52 17.38 2.08
C PHE A 36 8.92 18.23 3.21
N ALA A 37 8.22 17.61 4.15
CA ALA A 37 7.67 18.31 5.32
C ALA A 37 8.78 18.87 6.22
N ALA A 38 9.86 18.11 6.40
CA ALA A 38 11.02 18.50 7.21
C ALA A 38 11.78 19.73 6.66
N LEU A 39 11.67 20.02 5.35
CA LEU A 39 12.19 21.28 4.79
C LEU A 39 11.60 22.53 5.45
N LYS A 40 10.40 22.41 6.04
CA LYS A 40 9.71 23.48 6.77
C LYS A 40 9.84 23.35 8.28
N ASP A 41 9.89 22.13 8.80
CA ASP A 41 10.06 21.85 10.22
C ASP A 41 10.97 20.63 10.43
N ASP A 42 12.26 20.89 10.64
CA ASP A 42 13.30 19.87 10.77
C ASP A 42 13.10 18.97 12.01
N LYS A 43 12.27 19.41 12.97
CA LYS A 43 11.93 18.64 14.17
C LYS A 43 11.12 17.38 13.86
N LEU A 44 10.55 17.27 12.66
CA LEU A 44 9.78 16.11 12.22
C LEU A 44 10.63 14.84 12.09
N TYR A 45 11.95 14.96 11.92
CA TYR A 45 12.85 13.80 12.02
C TYR A 45 13.02 13.28 13.45
N GLU A 46 12.56 14.05 14.43
CA GLU A 46 12.75 13.78 15.87
C GLU A 46 14.20 13.46 16.20
N SER A 47 14.50 12.17 16.43
CA SER A 47 15.84 11.65 16.74
C SER A 47 16.37 10.67 15.70
N ASP A 48 15.63 10.42 14.62
CA ASP A 48 15.95 9.43 13.59
C ASP A 48 15.80 10.05 12.19
N SER A 49 16.86 10.73 11.74
CA SER A 49 16.94 11.32 10.41
C SER A 49 17.37 10.33 9.32
N ASP A 50 17.69 9.09 9.68
CA ASP A 50 18.12 8.06 8.74
C ASP A 50 16.88 7.32 8.18
N LEU A 51 16.26 7.90 7.15
CA LEU A 51 15.08 7.31 6.53
C LEU A 51 15.41 5.97 5.87
N ARG A 52 14.64 4.93 6.20
CA ARG A 52 14.89 3.55 5.77
C ARG A 52 13.64 2.68 5.81
N ILE A 53 13.53 1.84 4.79
CA ILE A 53 12.57 0.75 4.72
C ILE A 53 13.25 -0.54 5.20
N ARG A 54 12.72 -1.18 6.25
CA ARG A 54 13.20 -2.46 6.77
C ARG A 54 12.27 -3.59 6.35
N LEU A 55 12.87 -4.69 5.91
CA LEU A 55 12.21 -5.96 5.62
C LEU A 55 12.72 -7.01 6.59
N ASP A 56 11.81 -7.65 7.30
CA ASP A 56 12.10 -8.75 8.20
C ASP A 56 11.14 -9.93 7.93
N TYR A 57 11.53 -11.13 8.33
CA TYR A 57 10.68 -12.31 8.21
C TYR A 57 10.87 -13.24 9.41
N ASP A 58 9.75 -13.81 9.86
CA ASP A 58 9.71 -14.82 10.89
C ASP A 58 9.12 -16.10 10.29
N LYS A 59 9.95 -17.13 10.20
CA LYS A 59 9.56 -18.41 9.62
C LYS A 59 8.64 -19.21 10.55
N ASP A 60 8.82 -19.08 11.86
CA ASP A 60 8.04 -19.83 12.84
C ASP A 60 6.65 -19.21 13.00
N ALA A 61 6.56 -17.87 12.96
CA ALA A 61 5.28 -17.15 12.92
C ALA A 61 4.64 -17.11 11.53
N GLY A 62 5.41 -17.37 10.47
CA GLY A 62 4.93 -17.32 9.08
C GLY A 62 4.62 -15.89 8.61
N THR A 63 5.39 -14.91 9.08
CA THR A 63 5.14 -13.48 8.82
C THR A 63 6.29 -12.82 8.06
N ILE A 64 5.95 -11.81 7.27
CA ILE A 64 6.89 -10.84 6.70
C ILE A 64 6.49 -9.47 7.26
N THR A 65 7.47 -8.72 7.75
CA THR A 65 7.28 -7.37 8.28
C THR A 65 7.97 -6.38 7.38
N ILE A 66 7.23 -5.34 6.99
CA ILE A 66 7.73 -4.18 6.24
C ILE A 66 7.51 -2.98 7.14
N ALA A 67 8.58 -2.26 7.47
CA ALA A 67 8.53 -1.14 8.38
C ALA A 67 9.37 0.03 7.84
N ASP A 68 8.74 1.16 7.61
CA ASP A 68 9.39 2.44 7.33
C ASP A 68 9.36 3.36 8.56
N ASN A 69 10.18 4.40 8.52
CA ASN A 69 10.14 5.53 9.45
C ASN A 69 9.77 6.83 8.72
N GLY A 70 8.87 6.74 7.74
CA GLY A 70 8.34 7.89 7.00
C GLY A 70 7.32 8.69 7.81
N ILE A 71 6.53 9.51 7.13
CA ILE A 71 5.61 10.49 7.76
C ILE A 71 4.48 9.85 8.57
N GLY A 72 4.22 8.55 8.36
CA GLY A 72 3.16 7.81 9.02
C GLY A 72 1.76 8.28 8.65
N MET A 73 0.78 7.85 9.45
CA MET A 73 -0.63 8.21 9.31
C MET A 73 -1.24 8.48 10.67
N ASN A 74 -2.05 9.53 10.78
CA ASN A 74 -2.88 9.71 11.96
C ASN A 74 -4.13 8.80 11.88
N ARG A 75 -4.95 8.80 12.94
CA ARG A 75 -6.14 7.94 13.02
C ARG A 75 -7.13 8.18 11.87
N ASP A 76 -7.33 9.44 11.50
CA ASP A 76 -8.29 9.81 10.47
C ASP A 76 -7.76 9.42 9.08
N ASP A 77 -6.46 9.57 8.84
CA ASP A 77 -5.78 9.08 7.63
C ASP A 77 -5.92 7.57 7.48
N VAL A 78 -5.77 6.81 8.58
CA VAL A 78 -5.95 5.35 8.58
C VAL A 78 -7.38 4.98 8.20
N ILE A 79 -8.38 5.65 8.78
CA ILE A 79 -9.80 5.41 8.47
C ILE A 79 -10.11 5.78 7.02
N ALA A 80 -9.61 6.92 6.57
CA ALA A 80 -9.88 7.44 5.24
C ALA A 80 -9.17 6.64 4.14
N ASN A 81 -7.91 6.25 4.33
CA ASN A 81 -7.13 5.61 3.29
C ASN A 81 -7.31 4.09 3.32
N LEU A 82 -7.12 3.45 4.48
CA LEU A 82 -7.21 1.99 4.58
C LEU A 82 -8.67 1.52 4.72
N GLY A 83 -9.47 2.26 5.49
CA GLY A 83 -10.89 1.95 5.71
C GLY A 83 -11.77 2.20 4.49
N THR A 84 -11.36 3.07 3.57
CA THR A 84 -12.15 3.40 2.36
C THR A 84 -11.77 2.55 1.16
N ILE A 85 -10.52 2.07 1.03
CA ILE A 85 -10.16 1.04 0.01
C ILE A 85 -11.03 -0.21 0.19
N ALA A 86 -11.37 -0.55 1.44
CA ALA A 86 -12.33 -1.60 1.76
C ALA A 86 -13.80 -1.26 1.42
N LYS A 87 -14.14 0.01 1.14
CA LYS A 87 -15.52 0.51 0.96
C LYS A 87 -15.86 1.13 -0.39
N SER A 88 -14.94 1.70 -1.17
CA SER A 88 -15.33 2.63 -2.25
C SER A 88 -14.33 2.66 -3.42
N GLY A 89 -14.81 2.28 -4.61
CA GLY A 89 -14.11 2.42 -5.90
C GLY A 89 -14.00 1.12 -6.68
N THR A 90 -13.60 0.04 -6.02
CA THR A 90 -13.31 -1.24 -6.66
C THR A 90 -14.57 -1.93 -7.20
N ALA A 91 -15.74 -1.79 -6.54
CA ALA A 91 -16.97 -2.43 -7.00
C ALA A 91 -17.58 -1.80 -8.28
N GLU A 92 -17.45 -0.47 -8.43
CA GLU A 92 -17.89 0.26 -9.64
C GLU A 92 -16.95 -0.05 -10.81
N PHE A 93 -15.64 -0.10 -10.54
CA PHE A 93 -14.59 -0.46 -11.50
C PHE A 93 -14.75 -1.89 -12.03
N LEU A 94 -15.12 -2.85 -11.16
CA LEU A 94 -15.39 -4.23 -11.57
C LEU A 94 -16.63 -4.40 -12.45
N LYS A 95 -17.58 -3.46 -12.38
CA LYS A 95 -18.69 -3.42 -13.35
C LYS A 95 -18.22 -2.90 -14.72
N GLN A 96 -17.17 -2.10 -14.77
CA GLN A 96 -16.62 -1.53 -16.01
C GLN A 96 -15.61 -2.47 -16.69
N LEU A 97 -14.93 -3.34 -15.94
CA LEU A 97 -14.06 -4.39 -16.48
C LEU A 97 -14.88 -5.56 -17.07
N SER A 98 -15.27 -5.45 -18.34
CA SER A 98 -15.88 -6.55 -19.12
C SER A 98 -14.93 -7.09 -20.19
N GLY A 99 -14.78 -8.42 -20.28
CA GLY A 99 -14.04 -9.07 -21.37
C GLY A 99 -12.54 -9.32 -21.11
N ASP A 100 -11.73 -9.20 -22.17
CA ASP A 100 -10.30 -9.56 -22.24
C ASP A 100 -9.35 -8.62 -21.47
N GLU A 101 -9.84 -7.48 -20.98
CA GLU A 101 -9.06 -6.49 -20.20
C GLU A 101 -8.68 -6.97 -18.77
N LYS A 102 -9.18 -8.13 -18.35
CA LYS A 102 -8.83 -8.76 -17.05
C LYS A 102 -7.36 -9.17 -16.90
N LYS A 103 -6.59 -9.20 -18.00
CA LYS A 103 -5.22 -9.75 -18.00
C LYS A 103 -4.14 -8.72 -17.65
N ASP A 104 -4.45 -7.42 -17.63
CA ASP A 104 -3.43 -6.40 -17.42
C ASP A 104 -3.23 -6.08 -15.92
N SER A 105 -2.26 -6.77 -15.33
CA SER A 105 -1.72 -6.53 -13.98
C SER A 105 -1.24 -5.09 -13.75
N LYS A 106 -1.01 -4.31 -14.82
CA LYS A 106 -0.57 -2.91 -14.77
C LYS A 106 -1.61 -1.95 -14.22
N LEU A 107 -2.89 -2.30 -14.25
CA LEU A 107 -3.96 -1.41 -13.81
C LEU A 107 -3.98 -1.24 -12.28
N ILE A 108 -3.52 -2.22 -11.51
CA ILE A 108 -3.64 -2.27 -10.04
C ILE A 108 -2.90 -1.12 -9.33
N GLY A 109 -1.69 -0.78 -9.78
CA GLY A 109 -0.88 0.28 -9.17
C GLY A 109 -1.44 1.70 -9.36
N GLN A 110 -2.31 1.93 -10.35
CA GLN A 110 -2.93 3.25 -10.57
C GLN A 110 -4.11 3.54 -9.63
N PHE A 111 -4.65 2.54 -8.93
CA PHE A 111 -5.89 2.69 -8.16
C PHE A 111 -5.72 2.57 -6.65
N GLY A 112 -4.47 2.46 -6.15
CA GLY A 112 -4.19 2.42 -4.71
C GLY A 112 -4.73 1.17 -4.00
N VAL A 113 -4.97 0.08 -4.73
CA VAL A 113 -5.46 -1.21 -4.20
C VAL A 113 -4.33 -2.18 -3.84
N GLY A 114 -3.09 -1.70 -3.82
CA GLY A 114 -1.90 -2.46 -3.40
C GLY A 114 -1.78 -2.65 -1.88
N PHE A 115 -2.81 -2.27 -1.13
CA PHE A 115 -2.92 -2.38 0.32
C PHE A 115 -3.98 -3.42 0.72
#